data_AF-A0A8B8N8L6-F1
#
_entry.id   AF-A0A8B8N8L6-F1
#
_cell.length_a   1.000
_cell.length_b   1.000
_cell.length_c   1.000
_cell.angle_alpha   90.00
_cell.angle_beta   90.00
_cell.angle_gamma   90.00
#
_symmetry.space_group_name_H-M   'P 1'
#
loop_
_entity.id
_entity.type
_entity.pdbx_description
1 polymer ?
#
loop_
_entity_poly.entity_id
_entity_poly.type
_entity_poly.pdbx_seq_one_letter_code
_entity_poly.pdbx_strand_id
1 'polypeptide(L)'
;MQTLPSPGESFTCSGPCYDRAKEAKEFEETKAGVKGLVDSGVAKVPRLFIHPPQNLRDLSSDTDGAATGLEVPVIDMMGCEDCRRKDVVNDLRRALETWGFFRIINHGIPVDAMERMLETVKQFHEQPEGVKREWYSRDDAKKFRYYSNGDLFWSKAATWKDTLFFDFPSGGLEPEAVPVLCREPVFEYEKHIEKLKRSLSELLSEALGLDSGYLGEIECMESKTMVGHYYPICPEPELTLGTINHSDAAFLTLLLQNHHGGLQFRHKDQWVDVSPVPGAILANIGDLMQLVSNDKFKSAEHRVLARQAGPRVSVACFLFPRGTRKSKPYGPIEELLDEDNPPLYRETSFPEYFGYYLSSGNGMNGEAVLPHFRVSEPK
;
A
#
# COMPACT_ATOMS: atom_id res chain seq x y z
N MET A 1 5.88 -27.16 48.61
CA MET A 1 5.79 -28.58 48.17
C MET A 1 4.44 -28.78 47.51
N GLN A 2 4.38 -28.59 46.20
CA GLN A 2 3.31 -29.07 45.33
C GLN A 2 4.01 -29.60 44.07
N THR A 3 3.53 -30.76 43.66
CA THR A 3 4.18 -31.76 42.82
C THR A 3 4.22 -31.38 41.34
N LEU A 4 5.39 -31.59 40.71
CA LEU A 4 5.57 -31.55 39.26
C LEU A 4 4.78 -32.69 38.59
N PRO A 5 4.14 -32.47 37.42
CA PRO A 5 3.61 -33.57 36.61
C PRO A 5 4.73 -34.31 35.88
N SER A 6 4.57 -35.64 35.78
CA SER A 6 5.50 -36.58 35.16
C SER A 6 5.57 -36.44 33.63
N PRO A 7 6.70 -36.84 33.00
CA PRO A 7 6.89 -36.73 31.56
C PRO A 7 6.31 -37.95 30.84
N GLY A 8 5.51 -37.72 29.80
CA GLY A 8 5.15 -38.79 28.86
C GLY A 8 3.82 -38.57 28.17
N GLU A 9 3.83 -37.81 27.08
CA GLU A 9 3.08 -38.14 25.86
C GLU A 9 3.80 -37.45 24.69
N SER A 10 4.60 -38.23 23.98
CA SER A 10 5.24 -37.80 22.74
C SER A 10 4.18 -37.68 21.66
N PHE A 11 3.69 -36.47 21.40
CA PHE A 11 3.10 -36.17 20.11
C PHE A 11 4.20 -36.21 19.07
N THR A 12 4.39 -37.37 18.46
CA THR A 12 5.22 -37.53 17.27
C THR A 12 4.50 -36.83 16.12
N CYS A 13 4.84 -35.58 15.89
CA CYS A 13 4.50 -34.90 14.65
C CYS A 13 5.27 -35.61 13.53
N SER A 14 4.59 -36.51 12.82
CA SER A 14 5.14 -37.30 11.72
C SER A 14 5.22 -36.47 10.43
N GLY A 15 6.05 -35.44 10.48
CA GLY A 15 6.52 -34.67 9.34
C GLY A 15 7.79 -33.90 9.73
N PRO A 16 8.70 -33.60 8.80
CA PRO A 16 9.85 -32.75 9.13
C PRO A 16 9.33 -31.44 9.73
N CYS A 17 9.86 -31.09 10.91
CA CYS A 17 9.56 -29.81 11.54
C CYS A 17 9.86 -28.70 10.54
N TYR A 18 8.84 -27.89 10.23
CA TYR A 18 8.95 -26.85 9.22
C TYR A 18 9.82 -25.72 9.73
N ASP A 19 11.02 -25.60 9.17
CA ASP A 19 11.93 -24.50 9.45
C ASP A 19 11.73 -23.36 8.45
N ARG A 20 10.76 -22.48 8.76
CA ARG A 20 10.47 -21.28 7.95
C ARG A 20 11.68 -20.35 7.85
N ALA A 21 12.46 -20.22 8.92
CA ALA A 21 13.61 -19.30 8.94
C ALA A 21 14.68 -19.75 7.95
N LYS A 22 14.92 -21.07 7.88
CA LYS A 22 15.78 -21.68 6.87
C LYS A 22 15.24 -21.45 5.44
N GLU A 23 13.97 -21.76 5.17
CA GLU A 23 13.39 -21.58 3.82
C GLU A 23 13.41 -20.10 3.39
N ALA A 24 13.11 -19.16 4.30
CA ALA A 24 13.19 -17.73 4.04
C ALA A 24 14.63 -17.29 3.70
N LYS A 25 15.63 -17.82 4.41
CA LYS A 25 17.04 -17.53 4.15
C LYS A 25 17.48 -18.10 2.79
N GLU A 26 17.12 -19.34 2.48
CA GLU A 26 17.42 -19.97 1.19
C GLU A 26 16.78 -19.20 0.03
N PHE A 27 15.50 -18.79 0.18
CA PHE A 27 14.81 -17.94 -0.79
C PHE A 27 15.51 -16.58 -0.98
N GLU A 28 15.86 -15.91 0.12
CA GLU A 28 16.58 -14.63 0.09
C GLU A 28 17.94 -14.73 -0.63
N GLU A 29 18.69 -15.80 -0.37
CA GLU A 29 20.02 -16.02 -0.94
C GLU A 29 20.00 -16.14 -2.47
N THR A 30 18.89 -16.61 -3.05
CA THR A 30 18.71 -16.63 -4.52
C THR A 30 18.74 -15.24 -5.13
N LYS A 31 18.20 -14.23 -4.41
CA LYS A 31 17.95 -12.87 -4.90
C LYS A 31 17.12 -12.82 -6.19
N ALA A 32 16.40 -13.90 -6.49
CA ALA A 32 15.65 -14.08 -7.72
C ALA A 32 14.19 -13.59 -7.61
N GLY A 33 13.70 -13.47 -6.37
CA GLY A 33 12.33 -13.12 -6.06
C GLY A 33 11.31 -14.20 -6.46
N VAL A 34 10.03 -13.89 -6.30
CA VAL A 34 8.92 -14.76 -6.69
C VAL A 34 8.93 -15.00 -8.21
N LYS A 35 9.29 -13.99 -9.01
CA LYS A 35 9.45 -14.15 -10.46
C LYS A 35 10.49 -15.21 -10.80
N GLY A 36 11.60 -15.28 -10.08
CA GLY A 36 12.61 -16.33 -10.27
C GLY A 36 12.10 -17.75 -9.97
N LEU A 37 11.20 -17.89 -8.98
CA LEU A 37 10.52 -19.18 -8.72
C LEU A 37 9.65 -19.59 -9.91
N VAL A 38 8.89 -18.64 -10.47
CA VAL A 38 8.04 -18.89 -11.64
C VAL A 38 8.86 -19.21 -12.89
N ASP A 39 9.97 -18.49 -13.12
CA ASP A 39 10.88 -18.76 -14.24
C ASP A 39 11.56 -20.13 -14.13
N SER A 40 11.71 -20.65 -12.90
CA SER A 40 12.23 -21.99 -12.63
C SER A 40 11.19 -23.11 -12.82
N GLY A 41 9.97 -22.78 -13.24
CA GLY A 41 8.91 -23.75 -13.51
C GLY A 41 8.22 -24.30 -12.26
N VAL A 42 8.11 -23.50 -11.20
CA VAL A 42 7.45 -23.93 -9.96
C VAL A 42 5.99 -24.35 -10.21
N ALA A 43 5.66 -25.60 -9.86
CA ALA A 43 4.33 -26.17 -10.08
C ALA A 43 3.37 -25.98 -8.89
N LYS A 44 3.91 -25.70 -7.70
CA LYS A 44 3.17 -25.52 -6.44
C LYS A 44 3.75 -24.38 -5.63
N VAL A 45 2.90 -23.64 -4.92
CA VAL A 45 3.32 -22.56 -4.05
C VAL A 45 4.18 -23.14 -2.90
N PRO A 46 5.45 -22.71 -2.74
CA PRO A 46 6.28 -23.17 -1.62
C PRO A 46 5.66 -22.81 -0.28
N ARG A 47 5.95 -23.61 0.75
CA ARG A 47 5.31 -23.47 2.08
C ARG A 47 5.53 -22.09 2.69
N LEU A 48 6.65 -21.44 2.38
CA LEU A 48 6.96 -20.05 2.74
C LEU A 48 5.86 -19.05 2.38
N PHE A 49 5.11 -19.30 1.31
CA PHE A 49 4.09 -18.39 0.76
C PHE A 49 2.65 -18.82 1.10
N ILE A 50 2.47 -19.98 1.75
CA ILE A 50 1.13 -20.47 2.12
C ILE A 50 0.65 -19.69 3.34
N HIS A 51 -0.43 -18.94 3.16
CA HIS A 51 -0.98 -18.11 4.23
C HIS A 51 -1.88 -18.92 5.18
N PRO A 52 -1.96 -18.53 6.47
CA PRO A 52 -2.92 -19.11 7.40
C PRO A 52 -4.37 -18.98 6.88
N PRO A 53 -5.26 -19.95 7.17
CA PRO A 53 -6.65 -19.91 6.70
C PRO A 53 -7.42 -18.64 7.07
N GLN A 54 -7.02 -17.97 8.16
CA GLN A 54 -7.62 -16.72 8.63
C GLN A 54 -7.44 -15.57 7.62
N ASN A 55 -6.28 -15.49 6.98
CA ASN A 55 -5.98 -14.49 5.94
C ASN A 55 -6.64 -14.81 4.60
N LEU A 56 -6.98 -16.08 4.39
CA LEU A 56 -7.58 -16.62 3.16
C LEU A 56 -9.12 -16.68 3.23
N ARG A 57 -9.73 -16.20 4.32
CA ARG A 57 -11.18 -16.11 4.44
C ARG A 57 -11.73 -15.18 3.36
N ASP A 58 -12.91 -15.54 2.87
CA ASP A 58 -13.66 -14.76 1.88
C ASP A 58 -12.87 -14.53 0.57
N LEU A 59 -11.95 -15.43 0.23
CA LEU A 59 -11.34 -15.49 -1.11
C LEU A 59 -12.29 -16.10 -2.15
N SER A 60 -13.18 -16.99 -1.70
CA SER A 60 -14.13 -17.73 -2.52
C SER A 60 -15.51 -17.06 -2.61
N SER A 61 -15.72 -15.94 -1.91
CA SER A 61 -16.88 -15.11 -2.20
C SER A 61 -16.58 -14.35 -3.49
N ASP A 62 -16.96 -14.95 -4.63
CA ASP A 62 -17.18 -14.26 -5.89
C ASP A 62 -18.35 -13.27 -5.69
N THR A 63 -18.18 -12.27 -4.83
CA THR A 63 -18.97 -11.06 -4.90
C THR A 63 -18.37 -10.25 -6.02
N ASP A 64 -18.71 -10.65 -7.24
CA ASP A 64 -18.57 -9.80 -8.41
C ASP A 64 -19.13 -8.43 -8.01
N GLY A 65 -18.34 -7.36 -8.07
CA GLY A 65 -18.78 -6.02 -7.61
C GLY A 65 -20.09 -5.57 -8.29
N ALA A 66 -20.39 -6.17 -9.45
CA ALA A 66 -21.66 -6.04 -10.16
C ALA A 66 -22.88 -6.60 -9.41
N ALA A 67 -22.72 -7.63 -8.57
CA ALA A 67 -23.82 -8.24 -7.81
C ALA A 67 -24.19 -7.44 -6.55
N THR A 68 -23.30 -6.60 -6.02
CA THR A 68 -23.55 -5.74 -4.85
C THR A 68 -23.88 -4.30 -5.23
N GLY A 69 -23.65 -3.89 -6.49
CA GLY A 69 -23.86 -2.51 -6.96
C GLY A 69 -22.90 -1.49 -6.34
N LEU A 70 -21.81 -1.95 -5.71
CA LEU A 70 -20.81 -1.11 -5.07
C LEU A 70 -19.72 -0.74 -6.09
N GLU A 71 -19.77 0.47 -6.61
CA GLU A 71 -18.74 1.01 -7.50
C GLU A 71 -17.84 2.01 -6.76
N VAL A 72 -16.52 1.89 -6.97
CA VAL A 72 -15.55 2.86 -6.46
C VAL A 72 -15.88 4.24 -7.05
N PRO A 73 -16.08 5.28 -6.20
CA PRO A 73 -16.38 6.63 -6.66
C PRO A 73 -15.38 7.13 -7.69
N VAL A 74 -15.85 7.86 -8.69
CA VAL A 74 -15.00 8.48 -9.72
C VAL A 74 -15.01 9.99 -9.54
N ILE A 75 -13.82 10.57 -9.45
CA ILE A 75 -13.57 12.00 -9.37
C ILE A 75 -13.04 12.47 -10.72
N ASP A 76 -13.85 13.23 -11.42
CA ASP A 76 -13.49 13.84 -12.70
C ASP A 76 -12.86 15.21 -12.48
N MET A 77 -11.55 15.31 -12.75
CA MET A 77 -10.78 16.55 -12.57
C MET A 77 -10.96 17.55 -13.73
N MET A 78 -11.74 17.21 -14.77
CA MET A 78 -11.97 18.12 -15.89
C MET A 78 -12.69 19.39 -15.45
N GLY A 79 -12.08 20.55 -15.72
CA GLY A 79 -12.62 21.87 -15.33
C GLY A 79 -12.49 22.18 -13.84
N CYS A 80 -11.72 21.39 -13.09
CA CYS A 80 -11.48 21.61 -11.66
C CYS A 80 -10.76 22.93 -11.37
N GLU A 81 -9.88 23.38 -12.27
CA GLU A 81 -9.18 24.67 -12.15
C GLU A 81 -10.07 25.88 -12.53
N ASP A 82 -11.28 25.62 -13.05
CA ASP A 82 -12.20 26.64 -13.55
C ASP A 82 -13.51 26.64 -12.73
N CYS A 83 -14.62 26.23 -13.34
CA CYS A 83 -15.96 26.36 -12.77
C CYS A 83 -16.40 25.18 -11.90
N ARG A 84 -15.72 24.01 -11.98
CA ARG A 84 -16.17 22.78 -11.32
C ARG A 84 -15.48 22.48 -9.98
N ARG A 85 -14.55 23.33 -9.51
CA ARG A 85 -13.79 23.07 -8.28
C ARG A 85 -14.68 22.64 -7.10
N LYS A 86 -15.77 23.38 -6.87
CA LYS A 86 -16.71 23.11 -5.78
C LYS A 86 -17.39 21.75 -5.91
N ASP A 87 -17.74 21.33 -7.12
CA ASP A 87 -18.36 20.02 -7.36
C ASP A 87 -17.35 18.91 -7.12
N VAL A 88 -16.11 19.06 -7.62
CA VAL A 88 -15.00 18.12 -7.39
C VAL A 88 -14.72 17.96 -5.90
N VAL A 89 -14.66 19.07 -5.14
CA VAL A 89 -14.49 19.07 -3.68
C VAL A 89 -15.63 18.33 -2.98
N ASN A 90 -16.88 18.53 -3.41
CA ASN A 90 -18.02 17.84 -2.83
C ASN A 90 -18.00 16.33 -3.14
N ASP A 91 -17.63 15.96 -4.36
CA ASP A 91 -17.49 14.56 -4.76
C ASP A 91 -16.38 13.86 -3.98
N LEU A 92 -15.23 14.53 -3.81
CA LEU A 92 -14.13 14.06 -2.97
C LEU A 92 -14.57 13.88 -1.53
N ARG A 93 -15.22 14.88 -0.92
CA ARG A 93 -15.72 14.79 0.46
C ARG A 93 -16.60 13.56 0.66
N ARG A 94 -17.59 13.34 -0.21
CA ARG A 94 -18.47 12.17 -0.13
C ARG A 94 -17.71 10.85 -0.28
N ALA A 95 -16.78 10.78 -1.23
CA ALA A 95 -15.97 9.60 -1.45
C ALA A 95 -15.11 9.26 -0.23
N LEU A 96 -14.51 10.26 0.41
CA LEU A 96 -13.56 10.07 1.50
C LEU A 96 -14.22 9.81 2.86
N GLU A 97 -15.38 10.40 3.12
CA GLU A 97 -16.18 10.16 4.33
C GLU A 97 -16.83 8.77 4.32
N THR A 98 -17.11 8.22 3.13
CA THR A 98 -17.85 6.96 2.96
C THR A 98 -16.96 5.77 2.61
N TRP A 99 -16.03 5.95 1.67
CA TRP A 99 -15.28 4.85 1.06
C TRP A 99 -13.81 4.83 1.45
N GLY A 100 -13.18 6.00 1.56
CA GLY A 100 -11.72 6.11 1.71
C GLY A 100 -10.92 5.79 0.45
N PHE A 101 -11.62 5.40 -0.63
CA PHE A 101 -11.08 5.05 -1.94
C PHE A 101 -11.85 5.80 -3.03
N PHE A 102 -11.13 6.21 -4.09
CA PHE A 102 -11.73 6.82 -5.27
C PHE A 102 -10.82 6.66 -6.48
N ARG A 103 -11.40 6.70 -7.68
CA ARG A 103 -10.67 6.82 -8.94
C ARG A 103 -10.62 8.28 -9.34
N ILE A 104 -9.52 8.66 -9.97
CA ILE A 104 -9.33 9.98 -10.56
C ILE A 104 -9.21 9.79 -12.06
N ILE A 105 -9.98 10.59 -12.81
CA ILE A 105 -9.85 10.69 -14.27
C ILE A 105 -9.60 12.15 -14.66
N ASN A 106 -9.11 12.38 -15.88
CA ASN A 106 -8.77 13.72 -16.38
C ASN A 106 -7.78 14.48 -15.48
N HIS A 107 -6.92 13.76 -14.76
CA HIS A 107 -5.94 14.30 -13.79
C HIS A 107 -4.70 14.96 -14.44
N GLY A 108 -4.64 15.04 -15.77
CA GLY A 108 -3.55 15.70 -16.49
C GLY A 108 -2.23 14.92 -16.58
N ILE A 109 -2.20 13.65 -16.17
CA ILE A 109 -1.05 12.76 -16.42
C ILE A 109 -1.24 12.12 -17.80
N PRO A 110 -0.30 12.28 -18.73
CA PRO A 110 -0.38 11.65 -20.05
C PRO A 110 -0.48 10.11 -19.95
N VAL A 111 -1.37 9.51 -20.76
CA VAL A 111 -1.59 8.06 -20.74
C VAL A 111 -0.33 7.29 -21.12
N ASP A 112 0.44 7.81 -22.08
CA ASP A 112 1.71 7.24 -22.51
C ASP A 112 2.76 7.23 -21.39
N ALA A 113 2.81 8.26 -20.54
CA ALA A 113 3.71 8.27 -19.37
C ALA A 113 3.32 7.21 -18.33
N MET A 114 2.01 6.98 -18.13
CA MET A 114 1.51 5.92 -17.25
C MET A 114 1.82 4.52 -17.80
N GLU A 115 1.58 4.31 -19.10
CA GLU A 115 1.89 3.04 -19.77
C GLU A 115 3.39 2.73 -19.75
N ARG A 116 4.24 3.73 -20.04
CA ARG A 116 5.71 3.60 -19.93
C ARG A 116 6.11 3.21 -18.52
N MET A 117 5.57 3.87 -17.49
CA MET A 117 5.91 3.56 -16.10
C MET A 117 5.55 2.10 -15.72
N LEU A 118 4.37 1.63 -16.11
CA LEU A 118 3.96 0.23 -15.89
C LEU A 118 4.84 -0.76 -16.65
N GLU A 119 5.13 -0.47 -17.91
CA GLU A 119 5.99 -1.30 -18.76
C GLU A 119 7.42 -1.35 -18.23
N THR A 120 7.97 -0.24 -17.73
CA THR A 120 9.30 -0.20 -17.09
C THR A 120 9.40 -1.14 -15.91
N VAL A 121 8.41 -1.15 -15.02
CA VAL A 121 8.39 -2.09 -13.88
C VAL A 121 8.35 -3.52 -14.39
N LYS A 122 7.44 -3.81 -15.33
CA LYS A 122 7.34 -5.14 -15.94
C LYS A 122 8.67 -5.59 -16.55
N GLN A 123 9.25 -4.77 -17.42
CA GLN A 123 10.50 -5.06 -18.11
C GLN A 123 11.64 -5.29 -17.13
N PHE A 124 11.76 -4.49 -16.08
CA PHE A 124 12.78 -4.72 -15.04
C PHE A 124 12.66 -6.13 -14.46
N HIS A 125 11.46 -6.56 -14.07
CA HIS A 125 11.24 -7.89 -13.48
C HIS A 125 11.40 -9.03 -14.50
N GLU A 126 11.24 -8.76 -15.79
CA GLU A 126 11.42 -9.72 -16.88
C GLU A 126 12.87 -9.81 -17.40
N GLN A 127 13.79 -8.97 -16.91
CA GLN A 127 15.22 -9.09 -17.22
C GLN A 127 15.82 -10.41 -16.71
N PRO A 128 16.93 -10.88 -17.30
CA PRO A 128 17.69 -12.02 -16.79
C PRO A 128 18.05 -11.84 -15.31
N GLU A 129 18.00 -12.92 -14.54
CA GLU A 129 18.23 -12.91 -13.09
C GLU A 129 19.55 -12.23 -12.71
N GLY A 130 20.63 -12.51 -13.45
CA GLY A 130 21.95 -11.91 -13.19
C GLY A 130 21.95 -10.38 -13.20
N VAL A 131 21.13 -9.75 -14.05
CA VAL A 131 21.02 -8.28 -14.16
C VAL A 131 20.24 -7.73 -12.95
N LYS A 132 19.10 -8.32 -12.63
CA LYS A 132 18.25 -7.87 -11.51
C LYS A 132 18.95 -8.05 -10.16
N ARG A 133 19.74 -9.13 -10.03
CA ARG A 133 20.45 -9.50 -8.79
C ARG A 133 21.41 -8.41 -8.31
N GLU A 134 22.00 -7.61 -9.21
CA GLU A 134 22.88 -6.49 -8.85
C GLU A 134 22.16 -5.41 -8.04
N TRP A 135 20.86 -5.27 -8.27
CA TRP A 135 20.00 -4.29 -7.62
C TRP A 135 19.28 -4.84 -6.38
N TYR A 136 19.43 -6.14 -6.11
CA TYR A 136 18.76 -6.78 -4.99
C TYR A 136 19.35 -6.30 -3.67
N SER A 137 18.52 -5.72 -2.79
CA SER A 137 18.99 -5.20 -1.51
C SER A 137 17.89 -5.03 -0.47
N ARG A 138 18.22 -5.30 0.78
CA ARG A 138 17.42 -4.95 1.98
C ARG A 138 17.97 -3.74 2.74
N ASP A 139 18.99 -3.07 2.21
CA ASP A 139 19.58 -1.89 2.84
C ASP A 139 18.65 -0.68 2.68
N ASP A 140 17.99 -0.28 3.78
CA ASP A 140 17.05 0.85 3.81
C ASP A 140 17.75 2.22 3.60
N ALA A 141 19.08 2.28 3.62
CA ALA A 141 19.81 3.50 3.25
C ALA A 141 19.81 3.73 1.74
N LYS A 142 19.60 2.67 0.93
CA LYS A 142 19.56 2.79 -0.53
C LYS A 142 18.27 3.44 -1.01
N LYS A 143 18.42 4.39 -1.92
CA LYS A 143 17.30 5.12 -2.51
C LYS A 143 16.58 4.37 -3.62
N PHE A 144 17.25 3.39 -4.21
CA PHE A 144 16.62 2.40 -5.06
C PHE A 144 16.98 0.99 -4.57
N ARG A 145 15.99 0.09 -4.59
CA ARG A 145 16.19 -1.33 -4.29
C ARG A 145 15.20 -2.19 -5.06
N TYR A 146 15.69 -3.33 -5.52
CA TYR A 146 14.87 -4.48 -5.87
C TYR A 146 14.86 -5.44 -4.68
N TYR A 147 13.71 -5.95 -4.29
CA TYR A 147 13.61 -6.97 -3.24
C TYR A 147 12.31 -7.76 -3.38
N SER A 148 12.25 -8.90 -2.70
CA SER A 148 11.02 -9.64 -2.52
C SER A 148 10.64 -9.64 -1.05
N ASN A 149 9.39 -9.28 -0.75
CA ASN A 149 8.81 -9.28 0.60
C ASN A 149 9.62 -8.48 1.64
N GLY A 150 9.18 -7.26 1.93
CA GLY A 150 9.84 -6.40 2.92
C GLY A 150 9.90 -7.04 4.30
N ASP A 151 8.89 -7.86 4.61
CA ASP A 151 8.63 -8.54 5.88
C ASP A 151 9.00 -10.02 5.93
N LEU A 152 9.78 -10.49 4.95
CA LEU A 152 10.10 -11.90 4.75
C LEU A 152 10.49 -12.66 6.03
N PHE A 153 11.25 -12.04 6.93
CA PHE A 153 11.81 -12.70 8.11
C PHE A 153 10.95 -12.64 9.37
N TRP A 154 9.88 -11.85 9.38
CA TRP A 154 9.02 -11.69 10.57
C TRP A 154 7.53 -11.98 10.31
N SER A 155 7.10 -12.02 9.04
CA SER A 155 5.75 -12.41 8.69
C SER A 155 5.51 -13.91 8.88
N LYS A 156 4.25 -14.33 9.06
CA LYS A 156 3.89 -15.76 9.13
C LYS A 156 4.02 -16.46 7.78
N ALA A 157 3.76 -15.73 6.69
CA ALA A 157 3.89 -16.19 5.31
C ALA A 157 4.35 -15.02 4.42
N ALA A 158 5.15 -15.31 3.42
CA ALA A 158 5.54 -14.34 2.39
C ALA A 158 4.41 -14.16 1.38
N THR A 159 4.30 -12.96 0.81
CA THR A 159 3.38 -12.61 -0.26
C THR A 159 3.95 -12.93 -1.65
N TRP A 160 3.06 -13.26 -2.59
CA TRP A 160 3.37 -13.63 -3.97
C TRP A 160 3.63 -12.39 -4.85
N LYS A 161 4.65 -11.61 -4.50
CA LYS A 161 5.07 -10.41 -5.26
C LYS A 161 6.56 -10.12 -5.12
N ASP A 162 7.06 -9.38 -6.10
CA ASP A 162 8.35 -8.71 -6.04
C ASP A 162 8.17 -7.19 -6.10
N THR A 163 9.17 -6.42 -5.65
CA THR A 163 9.07 -4.97 -5.49
C THR A 163 10.32 -4.24 -5.95
N LEU A 164 10.10 -3.21 -6.77
CA LEU A 164 11.00 -2.07 -6.93
C LEU A 164 10.60 -0.98 -5.95
N PHE A 165 11.57 -0.36 -5.30
CA PHE A 165 11.33 0.75 -4.40
C PHE A 165 12.22 1.94 -4.78
N PHE A 166 11.62 3.11 -4.75
CA PHE A 166 12.24 4.40 -5.04
C PHE A 166 11.90 5.37 -3.89
N ASP A 167 12.94 5.86 -3.22
CA ASP A 167 12.82 6.94 -2.24
C ASP A 167 13.23 8.25 -2.90
N PHE A 168 12.33 9.25 -2.85
CA PHE A 168 12.57 10.58 -3.39
C PHE A 168 12.81 11.56 -2.23
N PRO A 169 14.07 11.71 -1.78
CA PRO A 169 14.36 12.62 -0.69
C PRO A 169 14.22 14.07 -1.14
N SER A 170 14.34 14.97 -0.17
CA SER A 170 14.18 16.42 -0.30
C SER A 170 15.06 17.12 -1.36
N GLY A 171 16.07 16.44 -1.91
CA GLY A 171 16.95 16.91 -2.99
C GLY A 171 16.77 16.17 -4.33
N GLY A 172 15.78 15.29 -4.43
CA GLY A 172 15.59 14.40 -5.59
C GLY A 172 16.36 13.08 -5.45
N LEU A 173 16.10 12.18 -6.40
CA LEU A 173 16.80 10.91 -6.53
C LEU A 173 17.85 11.06 -7.65
N GLU A 174 19.11 10.78 -7.34
CA GLU A 174 20.18 10.84 -8.34
C GLU A 174 19.93 9.80 -9.45
N PRO A 175 19.97 10.17 -10.74
CA PRO A 175 19.70 9.25 -11.84
C PRO A 175 20.60 8.01 -11.82
N GLU A 176 21.85 8.15 -11.40
CA GLU A 176 22.84 7.07 -11.32
C GLU A 176 22.49 6.01 -10.26
N ALA A 177 21.72 6.40 -9.24
CA ALA A 177 21.24 5.49 -8.21
C ALA A 177 20.13 4.54 -8.71
N VAL A 178 19.61 4.78 -9.93
CA VAL A 178 18.50 4.04 -10.54
C VAL A 178 18.99 3.28 -11.77
N PRO A 179 18.49 2.05 -12.03
CA PRO A 179 18.80 1.30 -13.25
C PRO A 179 18.50 2.13 -14.50
N VAL A 180 19.36 2.04 -15.51
CA VAL A 180 19.22 2.82 -16.76
C VAL A 180 17.82 2.69 -17.37
N LEU A 181 17.27 1.46 -17.37
CA LEU A 181 15.92 1.15 -17.84
C LEU A 181 14.82 1.98 -17.14
N CYS A 182 15.02 2.29 -15.86
CA CYS A 182 14.02 2.93 -15.02
C CYS A 182 14.13 4.46 -15.02
N ARG A 183 15.28 5.04 -15.38
CA ARG A 183 15.56 6.47 -15.17
C ARG A 183 14.48 7.36 -15.78
N GLU A 184 14.40 7.42 -17.10
CA GLU A 184 13.52 8.37 -17.78
C GLU A 184 12.03 8.18 -17.42
N PRO A 185 11.46 6.96 -17.47
CA PRO A 185 10.05 6.76 -17.16
C PRO A 185 9.69 7.06 -15.69
N VAL A 186 10.56 6.68 -14.75
CA VAL A 186 10.33 6.96 -13.32
C VAL A 186 10.38 8.45 -13.04
N PHE A 187 11.40 9.17 -13.54
CA PHE A 187 11.52 10.61 -13.31
C PHE A 187 10.45 11.42 -14.04
N GLU A 188 9.99 10.98 -15.21
CA GLU A 188 8.86 11.59 -15.89
C GLU A 188 7.57 11.43 -15.08
N TYR A 189 7.25 10.19 -14.68
CA TYR A 189 6.05 9.89 -13.91
C TYR A 189 6.06 10.56 -12.52
N GLU A 190 7.22 10.61 -11.87
CA GLU A 190 7.45 11.30 -10.59
C GLU A 190 7.02 12.78 -10.65
N LYS A 191 7.38 13.49 -11.72
CA LYS A 191 7.03 14.91 -11.93
C LYS A 191 5.53 15.10 -12.10
N HIS A 192 4.87 14.19 -12.79
CA HIS A 192 3.42 14.21 -12.96
C HIS A 192 2.70 13.96 -11.64
N ILE A 193 3.18 12.99 -10.86
CA ILE A 193 2.66 12.72 -9.50
C ILE A 193 2.86 13.92 -8.58
N GLU A 194 4.00 14.62 -8.66
CA GLU A 194 4.24 15.82 -7.86
C GLU A 194 3.25 16.95 -8.18
N LYS A 195 2.85 17.12 -9.46
CA LYS A 195 1.81 18.08 -9.84
C LYS A 195 0.44 17.66 -9.30
N LEU A 196 0.04 16.40 -9.52
CA LEU A 196 -1.24 15.87 -9.05
C LEU A 196 -1.36 15.95 -7.51
N LYS A 197 -0.27 15.64 -6.79
CA LYS A 197 -0.17 15.77 -5.34
C LYS A 197 -0.55 17.16 -4.86
N ARG A 198 -0.02 18.22 -5.49
CA ARG A 198 -0.29 19.61 -5.08
C ARG A 198 -1.76 19.96 -5.23
N SER A 199 -2.35 19.68 -6.40
CA SER A 199 -3.79 19.90 -6.62
C SER A 199 -4.65 19.10 -5.63
N LEU A 200 -4.32 17.82 -5.39
CA LEU A 200 -5.05 17.01 -4.42
C LEU A 200 -4.90 17.52 -2.99
N SER A 201 -3.73 18.03 -2.60
CA SER A 201 -3.54 18.62 -1.27
C SER A 201 -4.53 19.75 -1.02
N GLU A 202 -4.72 20.65 -1.99
CA GLU A 202 -5.65 21.77 -1.85
C GLU A 202 -7.11 21.32 -1.81
N LEU A 203 -7.48 20.42 -2.73
CA LEU A 203 -8.85 19.90 -2.80
C LEU A 203 -9.22 19.10 -1.56
N LEU A 204 -8.26 18.37 -0.96
CA LEU A 204 -8.46 17.65 0.29
C LEU A 204 -8.63 18.60 1.47
N SER A 205 -7.89 19.71 1.52
CA SER A 205 -8.11 20.75 2.54
C SER A 205 -9.51 21.35 2.44
N GLU A 206 -9.95 21.72 1.23
CA GLU A 206 -11.31 22.23 1.01
C GLU A 206 -12.38 21.16 1.30
N ALA A 207 -12.12 19.89 0.99
CA ALA A 207 -13.01 18.78 1.31
C ALA A 207 -13.15 18.58 2.83
N LEU A 208 -12.10 18.86 3.61
CA LEU A 208 -12.18 18.91 5.08
C LEU A 208 -12.95 20.14 5.58
N GLY A 209 -13.15 21.17 4.75
CA GLY A 209 -13.77 22.44 5.13
C GLY A 209 -12.76 23.48 5.62
N LEU A 210 -11.48 23.30 5.27
CA LEU A 210 -10.36 24.15 5.66
C LEU A 210 -9.96 25.08 4.51
N ASP A 211 -9.04 26.01 4.79
CA ASP A 211 -8.37 26.79 3.73
C ASP A 211 -7.62 25.85 2.78
N SER A 212 -7.62 26.16 1.48
CA SER A 212 -6.97 25.35 0.44
C SER A 212 -5.48 25.09 0.72
N GLY A 213 -4.77 25.95 1.43
CA GLY A 213 -3.36 25.77 1.78
C GLY A 213 -3.10 24.84 2.96
N TYR A 214 -4.12 24.49 3.76
CA TYR A 214 -3.94 23.95 5.11
C TYR A 214 -3.06 22.69 5.15
N LEU A 215 -3.36 21.67 4.33
CA LEU A 215 -2.60 20.42 4.34
C LEU A 215 -1.15 20.61 3.85
N GLY A 216 -0.92 21.61 2.99
CA GLY A 216 0.42 22.03 2.58
C GLY A 216 1.19 22.69 3.73
N GLU A 217 0.54 23.52 4.53
CA GLU A 217 1.15 24.23 5.66
C GLU A 217 1.60 23.29 6.80
N ILE A 218 0.84 22.20 7.03
CA ILE A 218 1.23 21.15 8.00
C ILE A 218 2.22 20.13 7.42
N GLU A 219 2.60 20.29 6.14
CA GLU A 219 3.63 19.53 5.43
C GLU A 219 3.42 18.00 5.51
N CYS A 220 2.17 17.54 5.52
CA CYS A 220 1.83 16.15 5.79
C CYS A 220 2.07 15.20 4.60
N MET A 221 2.22 15.74 3.39
CA MET A 221 2.37 14.99 2.14
C MET A 221 3.64 15.37 1.37
N GLU A 222 4.65 15.88 2.06
CA GLU A 222 5.82 16.51 1.42
C GLU A 222 6.97 15.56 1.04
N SER A 223 6.92 14.29 1.47
CA SER A 223 7.83 13.25 1.00
C SER A 223 7.08 12.16 0.25
N LYS A 224 7.77 11.52 -0.70
CA LYS A 224 7.19 10.50 -1.57
C LYS A 224 8.08 9.28 -1.62
N THR A 225 7.44 8.13 -1.43
CA THR A 225 8.03 6.83 -1.75
C THR A 225 7.21 6.21 -2.86
N MET A 226 7.86 5.68 -3.89
CA MET A 226 7.20 4.95 -4.97
C MET A 226 7.61 3.48 -4.90
N VAL A 227 6.65 2.59 -5.04
CA VAL A 227 6.90 1.15 -5.16
C VAL A 227 6.27 0.60 -6.43
N GLY A 228 7.08 -0.08 -7.24
CA GLY A 228 6.63 -0.85 -8.38
C GLY A 228 6.48 -2.31 -7.97
N HIS A 229 5.24 -2.79 -7.86
CA HIS A 229 4.96 -4.18 -7.54
C HIS A 229 4.74 -5.01 -8.80
N TYR A 230 5.34 -6.19 -8.81
CA TYR A 230 5.18 -7.20 -9.85
C TYR A 230 4.63 -8.48 -9.22
N TYR A 231 3.45 -8.89 -9.69
CA TYR A 231 2.73 -10.07 -9.21
C TYR A 231 2.74 -11.11 -10.35
N PRO A 232 3.65 -12.11 -10.30
CA PRO A 232 3.67 -13.16 -11.31
C PRO A 232 2.43 -14.05 -11.21
N ILE A 233 2.20 -14.85 -12.27
CA ILE A 233 1.20 -15.91 -12.26
C ILE A 233 1.45 -16.85 -11.07
N CYS A 234 0.41 -17.19 -10.34
CA CYS A 234 0.46 -18.08 -9.18
C CYS A 234 -0.17 -19.45 -9.53
N PRO A 235 0.50 -20.58 -9.28
CA PRO A 235 -0.06 -21.90 -9.59
C PRO A 235 -1.23 -22.28 -8.66
N GLU A 236 -1.19 -21.89 -7.39
CA GLU A 236 -2.21 -22.19 -6.36
C GLU A 236 -2.66 -20.87 -5.69
N PRO A 237 -3.36 -19.97 -6.41
CA PRO A 237 -3.71 -18.62 -5.94
C PRO A 237 -4.58 -18.61 -4.68
N GLU A 238 -5.32 -19.68 -4.41
CA GLU A 238 -6.14 -19.87 -3.22
C GLU A 238 -5.34 -20.08 -1.92
N LEU A 239 -4.03 -20.38 -2.04
CA LEU A 239 -3.16 -20.61 -0.89
C LEU A 239 -2.33 -19.38 -0.49
N THR A 240 -2.33 -18.32 -1.30
CA THR A 240 -1.47 -17.15 -1.10
C THR A 240 -2.12 -15.84 -1.51
N LEU A 241 -1.42 -14.73 -1.25
CA LEU A 241 -1.88 -13.38 -1.52
C LEU A 241 -0.74 -12.58 -2.14
N GLY A 242 -1.07 -11.67 -3.06
CA GLY A 242 -0.12 -10.69 -3.57
C GLY A 242 0.24 -9.63 -2.52
N THR A 243 -0.74 -9.19 -1.74
CA THR A 243 -0.55 -8.35 -0.56
C THR A 243 -1.63 -8.72 0.44
N ILE A 244 -1.27 -8.92 1.71
CA ILE A 244 -2.25 -9.21 2.76
C ILE A 244 -3.07 -7.98 3.15
N ASN A 245 -4.22 -8.20 3.81
CA ASN A 245 -5.08 -7.10 4.20
C ASN A 245 -4.35 -6.15 5.17
N HIS A 246 -4.41 -4.86 4.87
CA HIS A 246 -3.79 -3.79 5.67
C HIS A 246 -4.46 -2.46 5.34
N SER A 247 -4.23 -1.46 6.17
CA SER A 247 -4.43 -0.06 5.82
C SER A 247 -3.08 0.63 5.59
N ASP A 248 -3.08 1.67 4.76
CA ASP A 248 -1.85 2.40 4.45
C ASP A 248 -1.44 3.32 5.60
N ALA A 249 -0.15 3.30 5.94
CA ALA A 249 0.42 4.23 6.91
C ALA A 249 0.52 5.69 6.41
N ALA A 250 0.22 5.96 5.13
CA ALA A 250 0.42 7.25 4.48
C ALA A 250 -0.68 8.27 4.84
N PHE A 251 -0.52 9.51 4.39
CA PHE A 251 -1.65 10.46 4.34
C PHE A 251 -2.53 10.20 3.11
N LEU A 252 -1.89 9.94 1.97
CA LEU A 252 -2.54 9.65 0.71
C LEU A 252 -1.67 8.68 -0.10
N THR A 253 -2.31 7.71 -0.73
CA THR A 253 -1.67 6.79 -1.68
C THR A 253 -2.25 7.02 -3.06
N LEU A 254 -1.40 7.10 -4.08
CA LEU A 254 -1.78 7.16 -5.49
C LEU A 254 -1.29 5.90 -6.20
N LEU A 255 -2.20 5.12 -6.75
CA LEU A 255 -1.96 3.81 -7.34
C LEU A 255 -2.29 3.82 -8.84
N LEU A 256 -1.26 3.54 -9.63
CA LEU A 256 -1.38 3.16 -11.03
C LEU A 256 -1.34 1.63 -11.14
N GLN A 257 -2.18 1.04 -11.99
CA GLN A 257 -2.21 -0.41 -12.22
C GLN A 257 -2.50 -0.74 -13.67
N ASN A 258 -2.00 -1.88 -14.13
CA ASN A 258 -2.33 -2.40 -15.46
C ASN A 258 -3.75 -2.99 -15.50
N HIS A 259 -4.14 -3.56 -16.63
CA HIS A 259 -5.48 -4.11 -16.87
C HIS A 259 -5.79 -5.40 -16.07
N HIS A 260 -4.85 -5.93 -15.28
CA HIS A 260 -5.10 -7.08 -14.42
C HIS A 260 -5.62 -6.62 -13.05
N GLY A 261 -6.82 -7.08 -12.68
CA GLY A 261 -7.42 -6.86 -11.38
C GLY A 261 -6.73 -7.63 -10.25
N GLY A 262 -7.34 -7.64 -9.07
CA GLY A 262 -6.82 -8.34 -7.89
C GLY A 262 -6.77 -7.48 -6.63
N LEU A 263 -6.80 -6.15 -6.78
CA LEU A 263 -6.99 -5.27 -5.63
C LEU A 263 -8.43 -5.36 -5.14
N GLN A 264 -8.59 -5.55 -3.84
CA GLN A 264 -9.86 -5.47 -3.13
C GLN A 264 -9.70 -4.53 -1.94
N PHE A 265 -10.74 -3.75 -1.63
CA PHE A 265 -10.80 -2.95 -0.40
C PHE A 265 -12.06 -3.29 0.37
N ARG A 266 -12.03 -3.08 1.69
CA ARG A 266 -13.14 -3.42 2.59
C ARG A 266 -14.06 -2.21 2.74
N HIS A 267 -15.33 -2.38 2.40
CA HIS A 267 -16.38 -1.38 2.58
C HIS A 267 -17.62 -2.05 3.17
N LYS A 268 -18.15 -1.51 4.28
CA LYS A 268 -19.30 -2.08 5.02
C LYS A 268 -19.15 -3.59 5.28
N ASP A 269 -17.97 -3.98 5.78
CA ASP A 269 -17.59 -5.36 6.09
C ASP A 269 -17.61 -6.33 4.89
N GLN A 270 -17.60 -5.81 3.67
CA GLN A 270 -17.52 -6.59 2.44
C GLN A 270 -16.26 -6.25 1.66
N TRP A 271 -15.66 -7.25 1.02
CA TRP A 271 -14.58 -7.04 0.06
C TRP A 271 -15.16 -6.57 -1.28
N VAL A 272 -14.69 -5.43 -1.77
CA VAL A 272 -15.10 -4.86 -3.06
C VAL A 272 -13.92 -4.94 -4.03
N ASP A 273 -14.12 -5.62 -5.16
CA ASP A 273 -13.14 -5.69 -6.24
C ASP A 273 -12.98 -4.34 -6.95
N VAL A 274 -11.73 -3.93 -7.12
CA VAL A 274 -11.38 -2.72 -7.88
C VAL A 274 -11.09 -3.10 -9.32
N SER A 275 -12.08 -2.93 -10.19
CA SER A 275 -11.88 -3.08 -11.63
C SER A 275 -10.89 -2.02 -12.15
N PRO A 276 -9.84 -2.41 -12.90
CA PRO A 276 -8.93 -1.45 -13.54
C PRO A 276 -9.66 -0.60 -14.58
N VAL A 277 -9.37 0.69 -14.62
CA VAL A 277 -9.91 1.63 -15.62
C VAL A 277 -8.72 2.25 -16.36
N PRO A 278 -8.62 2.09 -17.70
CA PRO A 278 -7.53 2.68 -18.47
C PRO A 278 -7.43 4.19 -18.27
N GLY A 279 -6.22 4.68 -18.02
CA GLY A 279 -5.96 6.10 -17.83
C GLY A 279 -6.48 6.69 -16.51
N ALA A 280 -6.91 5.86 -15.55
CA ALA A 280 -7.30 6.32 -14.22
C ALA A 280 -6.20 6.05 -13.18
N ILE A 281 -6.07 6.96 -12.22
CA ILE A 281 -5.31 6.74 -10.99
C ILE A 281 -6.30 6.37 -9.88
N LEU A 282 -6.03 5.28 -9.17
CA LEU A 282 -6.75 4.98 -7.93
C LEU A 282 -6.08 5.72 -6.78
N ALA A 283 -6.86 6.28 -5.87
CA ALA A 283 -6.36 6.94 -4.69
C ALA A 283 -7.06 6.43 -3.45
N ASN A 284 -6.33 6.37 -2.33
CA ASN A 284 -6.90 6.05 -1.03
C ASN A 284 -6.25 6.84 0.10
N ILE A 285 -7.05 7.12 1.11
CA ILE A 285 -6.62 7.75 2.36
C ILE A 285 -5.94 6.69 3.22
N GLY A 286 -4.84 7.08 3.85
CA GLY A 286 -4.17 6.26 4.85
C GLY A 286 -4.46 6.74 6.28
N ASP A 287 -3.96 5.97 7.23
CA ASP A 287 -4.24 6.09 8.64
C ASP A 287 -3.87 7.46 9.22
N LEU A 288 -2.75 8.05 8.77
CA LEU A 288 -2.34 9.36 9.28
C LEU A 288 -3.31 10.47 8.89
N MET A 289 -3.92 10.39 7.70
CA MET A 289 -4.94 11.36 7.30
C MET A 289 -6.27 11.12 8.06
N GLN A 290 -6.65 9.87 8.29
CA GLN A 290 -7.81 9.57 9.16
C GLN A 290 -7.60 10.10 10.58
N LEU A 291 -6.38 9.97 11.12
CA LEU A 291 -6.01 10.47 12.44
C LEU A 291 -6.15 11.99 12.52
N VAL A 292 -5.54 12.75 11.60
CA VAL A 292 -5.60 14.22 11.65
C VAL A 292 -6.98 14.76 11.30
N SER A 293 -7.75 14.06 10.47
CA SER A 293 -9.12 14.46 10.13
C SER A 293 -10.16 14.06 11.19
N ASN A 294 -9.71 13.48 12.30
CA ASN A 294 -10.56 13.01 13.40
C ASN A 294 -11.70 12.09 12.92
N ASP A 295 -11.34 11.02 12.19
CA ASP A 295 -12.29 10.10 11.55
C ASP A 295 -13.17 10.70 10.43
N LYS A 296 -13.02 11.97 10.05
CA LYS A 296 -13.79 12.55 8.93
C LYS A 296 -13.48 11.84 7.62
N PHE A 297 -12.20 11.65 7.28
CA PHE A 297 -11.81 10.78 6.17
C PHE A 297 -11.49 9.38 6.66
N LYS A 298 -11.84 8.36 5.86
CA LYS A 298 -11.68 6.95 6.22
C LYS A 298 -10.48 6.33 5.52
N SER A 299 -9.63 5.65 6.27
CA SER A 299 -8.60 4.72 5.81
C SER A 299 -9.22 3.33 5.73
N ALA A 300 -9.31 2.76 4.52
CA ALA A 300 -9.94 1.48 4.30
C ALA A 300 -8.90 0.35 4.21
N GLU A 301 -9.20 -0.78 4.86
CA GLU A 301 -8.41 -1.99 4.69
C GLU A 301 -8.47 -2.46 3.24
N HIS A 302 -7.35 -2.91 2.69
CA HIS A 302 -7.28 -3.42 1.34
C HIS A 302 -6.25 -4.56 1.21
N ARG A 303 -6.47 -5.44 0.24
CA ARG A 303 -5.63 -6.61 -0.06
C ARG A 303 -5.44 -6.77 -1.56
N VAL A 304 -4.42 -7.54 -1.97
CA VAL A 304 -4.21 -7.90 -3.37
C VAL A 304 -4.20 -9.42 -3.50
N LEU A 305 -5.12 -9.96 -4.29
CA LEU A 305 -5.24 -11.38 -4.56
C LEU A 305 -4.12 -11.88 -5.48
N ALA A 306 -3.65 -13.11 -5.24
CA ALA A 306 -2.88 -13.85 -6.22
C ALA A 306 -3.81 -14.35 -7.34
N ARG A 307 -3.30 -14.48 -8.56
CA ARG A 307 -4.10 -14.85 -9.75
C ARG A 307 -3.33 -15.83 -10.63
N GLN A 308 -4.06 -16.69 -11.34
CA GLN A 308 -3.54 -17.55 -12.42
C GLN A 308 -3.40 -16.82 -13.77
N ALA A 309 -3.81 -15.55 -13.84
CA ALA A 309 -3.67 -14.68 -15.00
C ALA A 309 -2.79 -13.47 -14.63
N GLY A 310 -1.93 -13.04 -15.55
CA GLY A 310 -1.00 -11.94 -15.30
C GLY A 310 0.15 -11.87 -16.32
N PRO A 311 1.24 -11.14 -15.99
CA PRO A 311 1.54 -10.57 -14.68
C PRO A 311 0.72 -9.30 -14.36
N ARG A 312 0.24 -9.18 -13.12
CA ARG A 312 -0.27 -7.88 -12.62
C ARG A 312 0.92 -7.00 -12.25
N VAL A 313 0.84 -5.73 -12.65
CA VAL A 313 1.84 -4.71 -12.33
C VAL A 313 1.13 -3.48 -11.78
N SER A 314 1.67 -2.91 -10.71
CA SER A 314 1.15 -1.68 -10.14
C SER A 314 2.26 -0.80 -9.59
N VAL A 315 2.04 0.52 -9.59
CA VAL A 315 2.95 1.52 -9.06
C VAL A 315 2.21 2.35 -8.03
N ALA A 316 2.55 2.17 -6.76
CA ALA A 316 1.97 2.93 -5.65
C ALA A 316 2.92 4.07 -5.24
N CYS A 317 2.41 5.28 -5.10
CA CYS A 317 3.11 6.44 -4.57
C CYS A 317 2.50 6.78 -3.21
N PHE A 318 3.26 6.60 -2.15
CA PHE A 318 2.86 6.93 -0.78
C PHE A 318 3.35 8.32 -0.41
N LEU A 319 2.46 9.15 0.12
CA LEU A 319 2.74 10.51 0.53
C LEU A 319 2.81 10.60 2.06
N PHE A 320 3.97 11.02 2.56
CA PHE A 320 4.30 11.09 3.99
C PHE A 320 4.83 12.48 4.37
N PRO A 321 4.88 12.82 5.67
CA PRO A 321 5.54 14.03 6.14
C PRO A 321 7.02 14.13 5.75
N ARG A 322 7.58 15.35 5.65
CA ARG A 322 8.99 15.57 5.24
C ARG A 322 9.86 16.09 6.39
N GLY A 323 11.18 15.82 6.30
CA GLY A 323 12.19 16.51 7.12
C GLY A 323 11.92 16.48 8.63
N THR A 324 12.07 17.64 9.29
CA THR A 324 11.85 17.79 10.74
C THR A 324 10.39 17.63 11.15
N ARG A 325 9.43 17.81 10.23
CA ARG A 325 8.00 17.55 10.48
C ARG A 325 7.71 16.09 10.78
N LYS A 326 8.50 15.14 10.26
CA LYS A 326 8.38 13.72 10.63
C LYS A 326 8.41 13.55 12.16
N SER A 327 9.29 14.29 12.85
CA SER A 327 9.45 14.18 14.30
C SER A 327 8.48 15.05 15.09
N LYS A 328 7.68 15.91 14.45
CA LYS A 328 6.64 16.66 15.13
C LYS A 328 5.38 15.81 15.25
N PRO A 329 4.62 15.94 16.34
CA PRO A 329 3.34 15.25 16.47
C PRO A 329 2.34 15.76 15.43
N TYR A 330 1.54 14.84 14.92
CA TYR A 330 0.29 15.08 14.23
C TYR A 330 -0.85 14.66 15.16
N GLY A 331 -1.90 15.47 15.22
CA GLY A 331 -3.11 15.20 15.99
C GLY A 331 -4.35 15.63 15.21
N PRO A 332 -5.55 15.38 15.76
CA PRO A 332 -6.79 15.91 15.21
C PRO A 332 -6.70 17.42 14.96
N ILE A 333 -7.04 17.84 13.75
CA ILE A 333 -7.04 19.25 13.31
C ILE A 333 -8.02 20.03 14.18
N GLU A 334 -7.53 21.08 14.85
CA GLU A 334 -8.32 21.86 15.82
C GLU A 334 -9.59 22.45 15.21
N GLU A 335 -9.53 22.92 13.95
CA GLU A 335 -10.67 23.49 13.22
C GLU A 335 -11.77 22.46 12.88
N LEU A 336 -11.50 21.16 13.05
CA LEU A 336 -12.47 20.09 12.86
C LEU A 336 -13.11 19.63 14.18
N LEU A 337 -12.67 20.17 15.32
CA LEU A 337 -13.13 19.78 16.65
C LEU A 337 -14.14 20.78 17.19
N ASP A 338 -15.13 20.25 17.91
CA ASP A 338 -16.11 21.03 18.67
C ASP A 338 -16.63 20.20 19.86
N GLU A 339 -17.65 20.69 20.56
CA GLU A 339 -18.24 19.98 21.72
C GLU A 339 -18.87 18.64 21.33
N ASP A 340 -19.38 18.50 20.10
CA ASP A 340 -20.02 17.29 19.58
C ASP A 340 -19.03 16.36 18.86
N ASN A 341 -17.87 16.88 18.44
CA ASN A 341 -16.77 16.15 17.79
C ASN A 341 -15.44 16.32 18.55
N PRO A 342 -15.29 15.75 19.76
CA PRO A 342 -14.04 15.82 20.51
C PRO A 342 -12.91 15.03 19.85
N PRO A 343 -11.64 15.27 20.22
CA PRO A 343 -10.52 14.54 19.65
C PRO A 343 -10.60 13.04 19.98
N LEU A 344 -10.68 12.21 18.93
CA LEU A 344 -10.73 10.76 19.02
C LEU A 344 -9.33 10.14 19.14
N TYR A 345 -8.31 10.87 18.69
CA TYR A 345 -6.92 10.42 18.63
C TYR A 345 -6.01 11.31 19.45
N ARG A 346 -4.99 10.70 20.05
CA ARG A 346 -3.89 11.43 20.69
C ARG A 346 -2.88 11.90 19.65
N GLU A 347 -2.19 12.98 19.96
CA GLU A 347 -1.03 13.41 19.19
C GLU A 347 0.03 12.30 19.09
N THR A 348 0.54 12.10 17.88
CA THR A 348 1.48 11.03 17.55
C THR A 348 2.47 11.49 16.47
N SER A 349 3.75 11.21 16.64
CA SER A 349 4.76 11.52 15.60
C SER A 349 4.81 10.44 14.52
N PHE A 350 5.31 10.78 13.31
CA PHE A 350 5.45 9.78 12.24
C PHE A 350 6.36 8.59 12.64
N PRO A 351 7.55 8.77 13.25
CA PRO A 351 8.36 7.66 13.73
C PRO A 351 7.68 6.77 14.77
N GLU A 352 6.87 7.36 15.66
CA GLU A 352 6.12 6.60 16.65
C GLU A 352 5.04 5.75 15.99
N TYR A 353 4.21 6.37 15.14
CA TYR A 353 3.17 5.67 14.39
C TYR A 353 3.79 4.56 13.54
N PHE A 354 4.82 4.88 12.75
CA PHE A 354 5.45 3.93 11.83
C PHE A 354 6.21 2.82 12.59
N GLY A 355 6.83 3.12 13.72
CA GLY A 355 7.46 2.11 14.59
C GLY A 355 6.45 1.12 15.16
N TYR A 356 5.29 1.60 15.61
CA TYR A 356 4.20 0.72 16.04
C TYR A 356 3.58 -0.05 14.87
N TYR A 357 3.36 0.61 13.72
CA TYR A 357 2.91 -0.02 12.49
C TYR A 357 3.82 -1.20 12.13
N LEU A 358 5.14 -1.02 12.09
CA LEU A 358 6.08 -2.10 11.79
C LEU A 358 6.05 -3.23 12.83
N SER A 359 6.05 -2.89 14.12
CA SER A 359 6.12 -3.88 15.21
C SER A 359 4.81 -4.66 15.44
N SER A 360 3.65 -4.09 15.09
CA SER A 360 2.36 -4.80 15.00
C SER A 360 2.27 -5.71 13.77
N GLY A 361 3.33 -5.79 12.97
CA GLY A 361 3.41 -6.57 11.74
C GLY A 361 2.86 -5.81 10.56
N ASN A 362 3.26 -4.54 10.38
CA ASN A 362 2.88 -3.63 9.29
C ASN A 362 1.37 -3.38 9.14
N GLY A 363 0.55 -3.53 10.18
CA GLY A 363 -0.91 -3.65 10.02
C GLY A 363 -1.35 -4.87 9.17
N MET A 364 -0.39 -5.71 8.78
CA MET A 364 -0.50 -6.87 7.90
C MET A 364 -0.72 -8.18 8.71
N ASN A 365 -0.64 -8.14 10.05
CA ASN A 365 -1.11 -9.23 10.92
C ASN A 365 -2.65 -9.26 11.08
N GLY A 366 -3.38 -8.34 10.44
CA GLY A 366 -4.84 -8.25 10.48
C GLY A 366 -5.40 -7.50 11.70
N GLU A 367 -4.54 -6.89 12.52
CA GLU A 367 -4.96 -5.99 13.60
C GLU A 367 -4.92 -4.54 13.11
N ALA A 368 -6.02 -3.81 13.34
CA ALA A 368 -6.09 -2.39 13.01
C ALA A 368 -5.08 -1.59 13.86
N VAL A 369 -4.33 -0.70 13.22
CA VAL A 369 -3.24 0.06 13.87
C VAL A 369 -3.77 1.30 14.60
N LEU A 370 -4.71 2.03 13.98
CA LEU A 370 -5.28 3.27 14.53
C LEU A 370 -5.89 3.17 15.94
N PRO A 371 -6.56 2.08 16.36
CA PRO A 371 -7.08 1.96 17.72
C PRO A 371 -6.04 2.18 18.83
N HIS A 372 -4.76 1.85 18.58
CA HIS A 372 -3.67 2.10 19.54
C HIS A 372 -3.45 3.58 19.86
N PHE A 373 -3.85 4.47 18.94
CA PHE A 373 -3.66 5.92 19.04
C PHE A 373 -4.94 6.66 19.45
N ARG A 374 -6.02 5.95 19.78
CA ARG A 374 -7.24 6.60 20.29
C ARG A 374 -7.01 7.19 21.68
N VAL A 375 -7.67 8.30 21.98
CA VAL A 375 -7.74 8.83 23.34
C VAL A 375 -8.52 7.82 24.19
N SER A 376 -7.98 7.45 25.35
CA SER A 376 -8.71 6.62 26.30
C SER A 376 -9.99 7.34 26.71
N GLU A 377 -11.15 6.67 26.65
CA GLU A 377 -12.38 7.24 27.19
C GLU A 377 -12.13 7.66 28.65
N PRO A 378 -12.56 8.86 29.07
CA PRO A 378 -12.52 9.22 30.49
C PRO A 378 -13.35 8.18 31.25
N LYS A 379 -12.69 7.50 32.19
CA LYS A 379 -13.31 6.53 33.11
C LYS A 379 -14.40 7.15 33.98
#